data_AF-A0A397V609-F1
#
_entry.id   AF-A0A397V609-F1
#
_cell.length_a   1.000
_cell.length_b   1.000
_cell.length_c   1.000
_cell.angle_alpha   90.00
_cell.angle_beta   90.00
_cell.angle_gamma   90.00
#
_symmetry.space_group_name_H-M   'P 1'
#
loop_
_entity.id
_entity.type
_entity.pdbx_description
1 polymer ?
#
loop_
_entity_poly.entity_id
_entity_poly.type
_entity_poly.pdbx_seq_one_letter_code
_entity_poly.pdbx_strand_id
1 'polypeptide(L)'
;MTFSPGYDNGTDGVLGAIPVIGYVMPKAYKENKDRRYNWGLIKVNSTYLNSSEPLQYFTGALGYTFDVVNATNTTVRGYPNGGSFPNCMNIGYELCRWAGVSTLIPGNYTTIPVDIGDDGGYGAPYIKDFNNSLGTLYSNCGGFDGENTRGPLYNSIEFQALLTEIMA
;
A
#
# COMPACT_ATOMS: atom_id res chain seq x y z
N MET A 1 -9.00 14.51 1.71
CA MET A 1 -8.67 13.12 1.35
C MET A 1 -9.52 12.19 2.20
N THR A 2 -10.07 11.14 1.60
CA THR A 2 -10.86 10.11 2.29
C THR A 2 -10.25 8.74 2.02
N PHE A 3 -10.56 7.79 2.90
CA PHE A 3 -10.18 6.39 2.78
C PHE A 3 -11.43 5.55 2.92
N SER A 4 -11.75 4.73 1.91
CA SER A 4 -12.91 3.83 1.96
C SER A 4 -12.43 2.37 1.95
N PRO A 5 -12.37 1.71 3.13
CA PRO A 5 -11.98 0.30 3.19
C PRO A 5 -13.06 -0.56 2.54
N GLY A 6 -12.64 -1.41 1.59
CA GLY A 6 -13.56 -2.24 0.82
C GLY A 6 -14.26 -1.49 -0.32
N TYR A 7 -13.75 -0.32 -0.71
CA TYR A 7 -14.11 0.32 -1.97
C TYR A 7 -14.02 -0.70 -3.12
N ASP A 8 -15.03 -0.76 -3.98
CA ASP A 8 -14.95 -1.60 -5.17
C ASP A 8 -15.99 -1.15 -6.19
N ASN A 9 -15.66 -1.31 -7.45
CA ASN A 9 -16.46 -0.95 -8.61
C ASN A 9 -17.11 0.45 -8.50
N GLY A 10 -16.32 1.46 -8.13
CA GLY A 10 -16.79 2.85 -8.07
C GLY A 10 -17.59 3.19 -6.80
N THR A 11 -17.79 2.24 -5.90
CA THR A 11 -18.65 2.39 -4.73
C THR A 11 -17.85 2.31 -3.45
N ASP A 12 -18.16 3.17 -2.47
CA ASP A 12 -17.59 3.10 -1.13
C ASP A 12 -17.89 1.74 -0.49
N GLY A 13 -16.95 1.25 0.32
CA GLY A 13 -17.18 0.04 1.12
C GLY A 13 -18.24 0.26 2.21
N VAL A 14 -18.57 -0.82 2.93
CA VAL A 14 -19.63 -0.82 3.97
C VAL A 14 -19.45 0.20 5.09
N LEU A 15 -18.23 0.70 5.30
CA LEU A 15 -17.92 1.74 6.28
C LEU A 15 -17.98 3.17 5.71
N GLY A 16 -18.32 3.32 4.43
CA GLY A 16 -18.33 4.58 3.71
C GLY A 16 -16.93 5.15 3.46
N ALA A 17 -16.88 6.42 3.06
CA ALA A 17 -15.65 7.20 2.95
C ALA A 17 -15.26 7.80 4.31
N ILE A 18 -14.17 7.31 4.90
CA ILE A 18 -13.67 7.76 6.20
C ILE A 18 -12.72 8.96 5.99
N PRO A 19 -12.89 10.09 6.70
CA PRO A 19 -11.97 11.22 6.59
C PRO A 19 -10.55 10.89 7.05
N VAL A 20 -9.55 11.30 6.26
CA VAL A 20 -8.14 11.31 6.69
C VAL A 20 -7.87 12.60 7.47
N ILE A 21 -7.37 12.47 8.69
CA ILE A 21 -7.10 13.58 9.63
C ILE A 21 -5.62 13.85 9.84
N GLY A 22 -4.74 13.00 9.29
CA GLY A 22 -3.30 13.21 9.34
C GLY A 22 -2.59 12.33 8.33
N TYR A 23 -1.40 12.76 7.92
CA TYR A 23 -0.50 11.95 7.13
C TYR A 23 0.95 12.34 7.44
N VAL A 24 1.84 11.36 7.39
CA VAL A 24 3.28 11.56 7.58
C VAL A 24 4.03 10.78 6.50
N MET A 25 5.20 11.29 6.11
CA MET A 25 6.07 10.68 5.11
C MET A 25 7.53 10.90 5.52
N PRO A 26 8.47 10.02 5.13
CA PRO A 26 9.85 10.17 5.54
C PRO A 26 10.44 11.50 5.06
N LYS A 27 11.28 12.11 5.90
CA LYS A 27 11.91 13.42 5.63
C LYS A 27 12.68 13.43 4.31
N ALA A 28 13.40 12.34 4.02
CA ALA A 28 14.16 12.18 2.78
C ALA A 28 13.29 12.32 1.52
N TYR A 29 12.06 11.78 1.55
CA TYR A 29 11.11 11.98 0.44
C TYR A 29 10.54 13.40 0.44
N LYS A 30 10.16 13.93 1.60
CA LYS A 30 9.58 15.27 1.73
C LYS A 30 10.51 16.35 1.17
N GLU A 31 11.79 16.30 1.52
CA GLU A 31 12.77 17.35 1.20
C GLU A 31 13.48 17.11 -0.14
N ASN A 32 13.85 15.86 -0.45
CA ASN A 32 14.72 15.56 -1.58
C ASN A 32 14.06 14.68 -2.65
N LYS A 33 12.79 14.31 -2.47
CA LYS A 33 12.07 13.40 -3.38
C LYS A 33 12.80 12.07 -3.59
N ASP A 34 13.53 11.61 -2.57
CA ASP A 34 14.23 10.34 -2.62
C ASP A 34 13.23 9.19 -2.69
N ARG A 35 13.12 8.58 -3.87
CA ARG A 35 12.11 7.55 -4.17
C ARG A 35 12.25 6.28 -3.33
N ARG A 36 13.39 6.07 -2.66
CA ARG A 36 13.59 4.98 -1.69
C ARG A 36 12.68 5.12 -0.47
N TYR A 37 12.12 6.31 -0.29
CA TYR A 37 11.24 6.68 0.81
C TYR A 37 9.86 7.13 0.30
N ASN A 38 9.47 6.75 -0.92
CA ASN A 38 8.16 7.07 -1.50
C ASN A 38 7.04 6.20 -0.89
N TRP A 39 6.79 6.43 0.39
CA TRP A 39 5.77 5.77 1.20
C TRP A 39 5.42 6.67 2.39
N GLY A 40 4.34 6.36 3.10
CA GLY A 40 3.88 7.16 4.22
C GLY A 40 2.74 6.49 4.98
N LEU A 41 2.33 7.11 6.08
CA LEU A 41 1.23 6.65 6.93
C LEU A 41 0.12 7.68 6.92
N ILE A 42 -1.13 7.22 7.00
CA ILE A 42 -2.31 8.07 7.15
C ILE A 42 -3.00 7.77 8.48
N LYS A 43 -3.57 8.80 9.09
CA LYS A 43 -4.43 8.72 10.27
C LYS A 43 -5.84 9.00 9.84
N VAL A 44 -6.74 8.06 10.09
CA VAL A 44 -8.15 8.20 9.77
C VAL A 44 -8.94 8.58 11.01
N ASN A 45 -10.05 9.29 10.82
CA ASN A 45 -10.95 9.63 11.91
C ASN A 45 -11.88 8.46 12.23
N SER A 46 -11.53 7.61 13.19
CA SER A 46 -12.40 6.50 13.62
C SER A 46 -13.68 6.96 14.30
N THR A 47 -13.72 8.17 14.89
CA THR A 47 -14.95 8.72 15.49
C THR A 47 -16.06 8.95 14.48
N TYR A 48 -15.72 9.04 13.18
CA TYR A 48 -16.68 9.08 12.07
C TYR A 48 -17.61 7.87 12.06
N LEU A 49 -17.17 6.74 12.59
CA LEU A 49 -17.95 5.50 12.69
C LEU A 49 -18.90 5.47 13.90
N ASN A 50 -18.99 6.55 14.69
CA ASN A 50 -19.73 6.60 15.96
C ASN A 50 -19.38 5.44 16.92
N SER A 51 -18.11 5.02 16.92
CA SER A 51 -17.60 3.91 17.71
C SER A 51 -16.32 4.30 18.46
N SER A 52 -16.08 3.70 19.62
CA SER A 52 -14.81 3.77 20.35
C SER A 52 -13.77 2.78 19.84
N GLU A 53 -14.17 1.82 19.00
CA GLU A 53 -13.28 0.80 18.46
C GLU A 53 -12.38 1.36 17.34
N PRO A 54 -11.10 0.95 17.26
CA PRO A 54 -10.23 1.34 16.17
C PRO A 54 -10.71 0.73 14.84
N LEU A 55 -10.34 1.33 13.70
CA LEU A 55 -10.77 0.83 12.37
C LEU A 55 -10.46 -0.67 12.16
N GLN A 56 -9.32 -1.14 12.67
CA GLN A 56 -8.91 -2.55 12.59
C GLN A 56 -9.88 -3.53 13.25
N TYR A 57 -10.73 -3.07 14.18
CA TYR A 57 -11.80 -3.90 14.76
C TYR A 57 -12.82 -4.31 13.68
N PHE A 58 -13.12 -3.41 12.75
CA PHE A 58 -14.11 -3.62 11.70
C PHE A 58 -13.51 -4.25 10.43
N THR A 59 -12.27 -3.91 10.11
CA THR A 59 -11.63 -4.30 8.83
C THR A 59 -10.61 -5.43 8.97
N GLY A 60 -10.19 -5.75 10.20
CA GLY A 60 -8.92 -6.40 10.44
C GLY A 60 -7.74 -5.49 10.10
N ALA A 61 -6.52 -6.02 10.20
CA ALA A 61 -5.29 -5.34 9.80
C ALA A 61 -4.26 -6.36 9.32
N LEU A 62 -3.36 -5.91 8.43
CA LEU A 62 -2.14 -6.63 8.11
C LEU A 62 -1.08 -6.33 9.16
N GLY A 63 -0.24 -7.32 9.46
CA GLY A 63 1.04 -7.03 10.11
C GLY A 63 1.97 -6.28 9.16
N TYR A 64 3.12 -5.82 9.65
CA TYR A 64 4.20 -5.32 8.80
C TYR A 64 5.52 -6.03 9.12
N THR A 65 6.42 -6.08 8.14
CA THR A 65 7.76 -6.64 8.31
C THR A 65 8.80 -5.77 7.60
N PHE A 66 10.02 -5.79 8.12
CA PHE A 66 11.21 -5.21 7.50
C PHE A 66 12.18 -6.28 7.02
N ASP A 67 11.92 -7.55 7.38
CA ASP A 67 12.71 -8.71 6.97
C ASP A 67 12.08 -9.32 5.72
N VAL A 68 12.71 -9.05 4.58
CA VAL A 68 12.28 -9.46 3.25
C VAL A 68 13.51 -9.97 2.50
N VAL A 69 13.40 -11.17 1.96
CA VAL A 69 14.47 -11.81 1.18
C VAL A 69 14.16 -11.74 -0.31
N ASN A 70 15.18 -11.98 -1.13
CA ASN A 70 14.95 -12.14 -2.57
C ASN A 70 14.00 -13.32 -2.82
N ALA A 71 13.24 -13.26 -3.91
CA ALA A 71 12.22 -14.25 -4.25
C ALA A 71 11.12 -14.40 -3.17
N THR A 72 10.63 -13.29 -2.63
CA THR A 72 9.51 -13.29 -1.68
C THR A 72 8.17 -13.53 -2.40
N ASN A 73 7.34 -14.42 -1.87
CA ASN A 73 5.97 -14.62 -2.34
C ASN A 73 5.11 -13.40 -1.95
N THR A 74 4.60 -12.70 -2.96
CA THR A 74 4.02 -11.38 -2.85
C THR A 74 2.65 -11.35 -3.50
N THR A 75 1.70 -10.72 -2.82
CA THR A 75 0.43 -10.28 -3.41
C THR A 75 0.40 -8.76 -3.45
N VAL A 76 0.00 -8.20 -4.60
CA VAL A 76 -0.30 -6.78 -4.77
C VAL A 76 -1.76 -6.61 -5.13
N ARG A 77 -2.43 -5.66 -4.47
CA ARG A 77 -3.84 -5.35 -4.67
C ARG A 77 -4.00 -3.83 -4.82
N GLY A 78 -4.74 -3.38 -5.82
CA GLY A 78 -4.92 -1.95 -6.07
C GLY A 78 -6.05 -1.68 -7.06
N TYR A 79 -6.29 -0.41 -7.35
CA TYR A 79 -7.36 0.04 -8.25
C TYR A 79 -6.75 0.77 -9.46
N PRO A 80 -6.01 0.05 -10.31
CA PRO A 80 -5.25 0.65 -11.40
C PRO A 80 -6.17 1.16 -12.50
N ASN A 81 -5.86 2.34 -13.03
CA ASN A 81 -6.40 2.93 -14.25
C ASN A 81 -5.28 2.94 -15.29
N GLY A 82 -5.33 1.98 -16.21
CA GLY A 82 -4.20 1.60 -17.08
C GLY A 82 -3.32 0.51 -16.49
N GLY A 83 -2.20 0.22 -17.15
CA GLY A 83 -1.31 -0.89 -16.79
C GLY A 83 -1.77 -2.25 -17.32
N SER A 84 -1.31 -3.32 -16.68
CA SER A 84 -1.33 -4.69 -17.18
C SER A 84 -1.59 -5.75 -16.09
N PHE A 85 -2.36 -5.43 -15.04
CA PHE A 85 -2.77 -6.47 -14.10
C PHE A 85 -3.46 -7.61 -14.85
N PRO A 86 -3.00 -8.86 -14.66
CA PRO A 86 -3.59 -10.00 -15.35
C PRO A 86 -5.02 -10.22 -14.86
N ASN A 87 -5.92 -10.50 -15.80
CA ASN A 87 -7.35 -10.75 -15.54
C ASN A 87 -8.05 -9.59 -14.81
N CYS A 88 -7.66 -8.35 -15.09
CA CYS A 88 -8.34 -7.16 -14.58
C CYS A 88 -8.67 -6.18 -15.71
N MET A 89 -9.72 -5.39 -15.55
CA MET A 89 -10.09 -4.37 -16.53
C MET A 89 -9.15 -3.16 -16.51
N ASN A 90 -8.47 -2.89 -15.39
CA ASN A 90 -7.55 -1.77 -15.24
C ASN A 90 -8.20 -0.40 -15.52
N ILE A 91 -9.38 -0.16 -14.96
CA ILE A 91 -10.21 1.05 -15.22
C ILE A 91 -10.31 2.01 -14.03
N GLY A 92 -9.53 1.82 -12.97
CA GLY A 92 -9.46 2.70 -11.80
C GLY A 92 -10.48 2.45 -10.70
N TYR A 93 -11.45 1.58 -10.94
CA TYR A 93 -12.59 1.39 -10.05
C TYR A 93 -12.74 -0.03 -9.52
N GLU A 94 -12.15 -1.02 -10.19
CA GLU A 94 -12.18 -2.43 -9.80
C GLU A 94 -10.91 -2.80 -9.03
N LEU A 95 -11.06 -3.62 -7.98
CA LEU A 95 -9.93 -4.18 -7.26
C LEU A 95 -9.20 -5.24 -8.09
N CYS A 96 -8.04 -4.88 -8.62
CA CYS A 96 -7.14 -5.80 -9.30
C CYS A 96 -6.21 -6.51 -8.32
N ARG A 97 -5.78 -7.73 -8.69
CA ARG A 97 -4.83 -8.52 -7.90
C ARG A 97 -3.77 -9.16 -8.77
N TRP A 98 -2.54 -9.13 -8.29
CA TRP A 98 -1.42 -9.92 -8.79
C TRP A 98 -0.86 -10.71 -7.62
N ALA A 99 -0.46 -11.95 -7.88
CA ALA A 99 0.22 -12.79 -6.90
C ALA A 99 1.33 -13.58 -7.61
N GLY A 100 2.50 -13.62 -7.00
CA GLY A 100 3.67 -14.27 -7.55
C GLY A 100 4.91 -13.99 -6.74
N VAL A 101 6.07 -14.21 -7.35
CA VAL A 101 7.37 -14.01 -6.69
C VAL A 101 7.92 -12.65 -7.05
N SER A 102 8.19 -11.82 -6.04
CA SER A 102 8.88 -10.54 -6.22
C SER A 102 10.40 -10.71 -6.20
N THR A 103 11.11 -9.80 -6.86
CA THR A 103 12.59 -9.80 -6.90
C THR A 103 13.11 -8.57 -6.17
N LEU A 104 14.15 -8.74 -5.35
CA LEU A 104 14.87 -7.61 -4.77
C LEU A 104 15.85 -7.05 -5.79
N ILE A 105 15.86 -5.72 -5.93
CA ILE A 105 16.77 -5.00 -6.83
C ILE A 105 17.61 -4.00 -6.03
N PRO A 106 18.76 -3.54 -6.57
CA PRO A 106 19.63 -2.59 -5.88
C PRO A 106 18.90 -1.32 -5.43
N GLY A 107 19.32 -0.76 -4.30
CA GLY A 107 18.77 0.51 -3.78
C GLY A 107 17.57 0.37 -2.85
N ASN A 108 17.37 -0.80 -2.23
CA ASN A 108 16.26 -1.10 -1.30
C ASN A 108 14.88 -1.06 -1.97
N TYR A 109 14.77 -1.70 -3.14
CA TYR A 109 13.49 -1.87 -3.82
C TYR A 109 13.16 -3.36 -4.02
N THR A 110 11.88 -3.62 -4.14
CA THR A 110 11.32 -4.85 -4.68
C THR A 110 10.65 -4.56 -6.02
N THR A 111 10.61 -5.54 -6.91
CA THR A 111 9.95 -5.41 -8.22
C THR A 111 9.05 -6.59 -8.51
N ILE A 112 7.97 -6.34 -9.24
CA ILE A 112 7.07 -7.35 -9.79
C ILE A 112 6.97 -7.18 -11.31
N PRO A 113 6.79 -8.27 -12.08
CA PRO A 113 6.77 -8.24 -13.53
C PRO A 113 5.38 -7.86 -14.08
N VAL A 114 4.80 -6.80 -13.54
CA VAL A 114 3.51 -6.25 -13.96
C VAL A 114 3.59 -4.75 -13.83
N ASP A 115 3.11 -4.04 -14.83
CA ASP A 115 2.81 -2.61 -14.76
C ASP A 115 1.45 -2.46 -14.08
N ILE A 116 1.41 -1.87 -12.89
CA ILE A 116 0.18 -1.66 -12.16
C ILE A 116 -0.54 -0.34 -12.49
N GLY A 117 -0.11 0.41 -13.51
CA GLY A 117 -0.75 1.64 -13.96
C GLY A 117 -0.44 2.85 -13.06
N ASP A 118 -0.21 3.99 -13.70
CA ASP A 118 0.14 5.24 -13.01
C ASP A 118 -1.03 5.78 -12.17
N ASP A 119 -2.27 5.68 -12.64
CA ASP A 119 -3.42 6.22 -11.91
C ASP A 119 -4.05 5.12 -11.04
N GLY A 120 -4.21 5.37 -9.74
CA GLY A 120 -4.84 4.41 -8.80
C GLY A 120 -4.01 3.16 -8.45
N GLY A 121 -2.87 2.94 -9.12
CA GLY A 121 -1.89 1.92 -8.76
C GLY A 121 -0.94 2.33 -7.63
N TYR A 122 -0.51 3.59 -7.55
CA TYR A 122 0.40 4.04 -6.49
C TYR A 122 -0.18 3.82 -5.09
N GLY A 123 0.68 3.42 -4.16
CA GLY A 123 0.27 3.08 -2.79
C GLY A 123 -0.31 1.67 -2.65
N ALA A 124 -0.52 0.93 -3.75
CA ALA A 124 -0.93 -0.47 -3.68
C ALA A 124 0.02 -1.29 -2.79
N PRO A 125 -0.49 -1.99 -1.75
CA PRO A 125 0.35 -2.71 -0.80
C PRO A 125 1.03 -3.93 -1.43
N TYR A 126 2.29 -4.14 -1.07
CA TYR A 126 3.01 -5.38 -1.33
C TYR A 126 2.94 -6.23 -0.06
N ILE A 127 2.25 -7.36 -0.17
CA ILE A 127 1.89 -8.20 0.98
C ILE A 127 2.59 -9.54 0.84
N LYS A 128 3.43 -9.87 1.82
CA LYS A 128 4.12 -11.16 1.95
C LYS A 128 3.15 -12.21 2.51
N ASP A 129 3.20 -13.41 1.93
CA ASP A 129 2.48 -14.61 2.38
C ASP A 129 0.97 -14.41 2.58
N PHE A 130 0.33 -13.67 1.66
CA PHE A 130 -1.08 -13.32 1.79
C PHE A 130 -2.02 -14.53 1.61
N ASN A 131 -2.68 -14.95 2.69
CA ASN A 131 -3.64 -16.06 2.71
C ASN A 131 -4.83 -15.73 3.62
N ASN A 132 -6.07 -15.95 3.15
CA ASN A 132 -7.30 -15.73 3.91
C ASN A 132 -7.36 -14.37 4.64
N SER A 133 -6.99 -13.29 3.94
CA SER A 133 -6.93 -11.92 4.49
C SER A 133 -5.87 -11.66 5.56
N LEU A 134 -4.96 -12.62 5.79
CA LEU A 134 -3.79 -12.48 6.65
C LEU A 134 -2.53 -12.33 5.78
N GLY A 135 -1.57 -11.55 6.26
CA GLY A 135 -0.28 -11.35 5.61
C GLY A 135 0.51 -10.23 6.27
N THR A 136 1.71 -9.98 5.76
CA THR A 136 2.59 -8.91 6.26
C THR A 136 2.95 -7.93 5.16
N LEU A 137 2.63 -6.66 5.40
CA LEU A 137 2.99 -5.53 4.54
C LEU A 137 4.49 -5.25 4.65
N TYR A 138 5.16 -5.03 3.52
CA TYR A 138 6.60 -4.73 3.53
C TYR A 138 7.03 -3.63 2.54
N SER A 139 6.12 -3.23 1.66
CA SER A 139 6.34 -2.21 0.64
C SER A 139 4.98 -1.73 0.09
N ASN A 140 5.00 -0.70 -0.74
CA ASN A 140 3.89 -0.28 -1.60
C ASN A 140 4.42 0.03 -3.00
N CYS A 141 3.54 0.09 -4.00
CA CYS A 141 3.93 0.65 -5.28
C CYS A 141 4.37 2.11 -5.13
N GLY A 142 5.59 2.38 -5.58
CA GLY A 142 6.21 3.71 -5.55
C GLY A 142 6.73 4.18 -6.91
N GLY A 143 6.56 3.40 -7.98
CA GLY A 143 6.89 3.80 -9.35
C GLY A 143 7.18 2.62 -10.28
N PHE A 144 7.67 2.94 -11.49
CA PHE A 144 7.83 1.98 -12.59
C PHE A 144 9.25 1.97 -13.16
N ASP A 145 9.60 0.86 -13.80
CA ASP A 145 10.78 0.71 -14.65
C ASP A 145 10.46 -0.21 -15.83
N GLY A 146 10.19 0.40 -16.99
CA GLY A 146 9.61 -0.31 -18.12
C GLY A 146 8.26 -0.92 -17.73
N GLU A 147 8.09 -2.21 -18.01
CA GLU A 147 6.88 -2.97 -17.68
C GLU A 147 6.84 -3.47 -16.22
N ASN A 148 7.84 -3.13 -15.41
CA ASN A 148 7.92 -3.60 -14.03
C ASN A 148 7.50 -2.53 -13.03
N THR A 149 6.68 -2.91 -12.06
CA THR A 149 6.36 -2.04 -10.93
C THR A 149 7.37 -2.24 -9.80
N ARG A 150 7.87 -1.12 -9.29
CA ARG A 150 8.82 -1.04 -8.18
C ARG A 150 8.14 -0.54 -6.90
N GLY A 151 8.48 -1.20 -5.80
CA GLY A 151 8.11 -0.76 -4.46
C GLY A 151 9.35 -0.48 -3.61
N PRO A 152 9.48 0.71 -2.98
CA PRO A 152 10.51 0.93 -1.98
C PRO A 152 10.26 0.04 -0.75
N LEU A 153 11.30 -0.62 -0.25
CA LEU A 153 11.19 -1.39 0.99
C LEU A 153 11.05 -0.44 2.19
N TYR A 154 10.25 -0.82 3.17
CA TYR A 154 10.14 -0.05 4.40
C TYR A 154 11.42 -0.09 5.21
N ASN A 155 11.92 1.09 5.58
CA ASN A 155 13.05 1.22 6.50
C ASN A 155 12.52 1.21 7.93
N SER A 156 13.03 0.31 8.77
CA SER A 156 12.54 0.14 10.14
C SER A 156 12.67 1.40 11.01
N ILE A 157 13.78 2.14 10.88
CA ILE A 157 14.03 3.36 11.67
C ILE A 157 13.04 4.45 11.26
N GLU A 158 12.94 4.75 9.97
CA GLU A 158 12.00 5.76 9.46
C GLU A 158 10.55 5.37 9.77
N PHE A 159 10.19 4.09 9.60
CA PHE A 159 8.81 3.63 9.81
C PHE A 159 8.38 3.81 11.27
N GLN A 160 9.26 3.47 12.23
CA GLN A 160 8.99 3.67 13.65
C GLN A 160 8.94 5.15 14.05
N ALA A 161 9.79 6.00 13.42
CA ALA A 161 9.72 7.44 13.62
C ALA A 161 8.37 8.02 13.15
N LEU A 162 7.91 7.63 11.95
CA LEU A 162 6.61 8.06 11.43
C LEU A 162 5.43 7.56 12.28
N LEU A 163 5.49 6.31 12.76
CA LEU A 163 4.46 5.78 13.67
C LEU A 163 4.37 6.63 14.94
N THR A 164 5.50 7.01 15.52
CA THR A 164 5.53 7.86 16.72
C THR A 164 4.95 9.25 16.42
N GLU A 165 5.34 9.86 15.30
CA GLU A 165 4.87 11.18 14.87
C GLU A 165 3.35 11.21 14.63
N ILE A 166 2.81 10.19 13.94
CA ILE A 166 1.39 10.18 13.58
C ILE A 166 0.47 9.83 14.76
N MET A 167 1.00 9.13 15.77
CA MET A 167 0.26 8.76 16.98
C MET A 167 0.27 9.86 18.05
N ALA A 168 1.24 10.77 18.02
CA ALA A 168 1.24 11.98 18.85
C ALA A 168 0.00 12.86 18.57
#